data_AF-A0A932JMQ0-F1
#
_entry.id   AF-A0A932JMQ0-F1
#
_cell.length_a   1.000
_cell.length_b   1.000
_cell.length_c   1.000
_cell.angle_alpha   90.00
_cell.angle_beta   90.00
_cell.angle_gamma   90.00
#
_symmetry.space_group_name_H-M   'P 1'
#
loop_
_entity.id
_entity.type
_entity.pdbx_description
1 polymer ?
#
loop_
_entity_poly.entity_id
_entity_poly.type
_entity_poly.pdbx_seq_one_letter_code
_entity_poly.pdbx_strand_id
1 'polypeptide(L)'
;MTRRHANPFAGLEAGIAGVIRTGGAARKVVDGVSGLLVGALQGSSDTESALIETLMSVTRAVVRGGKRAGGDMSDVARGFLLGVLRTSERTGDQAKFVINRAAASFVRQTHEVGGDMAEAAKGLVAGAIVWAGEMGQDASAAASAAAQGAVDAAYEASAKAGEKVRDALKGGLAGVTVIIKEPLKTHRR
;
A
#
# COMPACT_ATOMS: atom_id res chain seq x y z
N MET A 1 -8.64 21.57 -32.99
CA MET A 1 -7.50 20.84 -32.39
C MET A 1 -7.84 20.51 -30.95
N THR A 2 -8.32 19.30 -30.71
CA THR A 2 -8.81 18.85 -29.41
C THR A 2 -7.62 18.67 -28.47
N ARG A 3 -7.48 19.54 -27.47
CA ARG A 3 -6.55 19.33 -26.35
C ARG A 3 -6.94 18.01 -25.70
N ARG A 4 -6.16 16.95 -25.96
CA ARG A 4 -6.23 15.72 -25.18
C ARG A 4 -5.94 16.13 -23.74
N HIS A 5 -6.93 16.05 -22.86
CA HIS A 5 -6.69 15.88 -21.44
C HIS A 5 -5.88 14.60 -21.30
N ALA A 6 -4.55 14.74 -21.34
CA ALA A 6 -3.65 13.66 -20.97
C ALA A 6 -3.93 13.41 -19.49
N ASN A 7 -4.51 12.26 -19.19
CA ASN A 7 -4.71 11.82 -17.82
C ASN A 7 -3.32 11.90 -17.14
N PRO A 8 -3.12 12.71 -16.09
CA PRO A 8 -1.79 12.89 -15.47
C PRO A 8 -1.20 11.55 -14.98
N PHE A 9 -2.06 10.54 -14.85
CA PHE A 9 -1.74 9.17 -14.46
C PHE A 9 -1.39 8.22 -15.64
N ALA A 10 -1.50 8.64 -16.91
CA ALA A 10 -1.17 7.78 -18.05
C ALA A 10 0.35 7.60 -18.26
N GLY A 11 1.14 8.64 -17.96
CA GLY A 11 2.61 8.55 -17.92
C GLY A 11 3.14 7.83 -16.68
N LEU A 12 2.28 7.63 -15.67
CA LEU A 12 2.65 7.09 -14.37
C LEU A 12 2.89 5.58 -14.40
N GLU A 13 2.00 4.82 -15.05
CA GLU A 13 2.19 3.38 -15.22
C GLU A 13 3.49 3.08 -15.98
N ALA A 14 3.79 3.88 -17.01
CA ALA A 14 5.01 3.74 -17.81
C ALA A 14 6.27 4.17 -17.04
N GLY A 15 6.19 5.27 -16.27
CA GLY A 15 7.28 5.76 -15.44
C GLY A 15 7.65 4.79 -14.31
N ILE A 16 6.65 4.31 -13.57
CA ILE A 16 6.85 3.30 -12.52
C ILE A 16 7.36 1.99 -13.12
N ALA A 17 6.79 1.54 -14.24
CA ALA A 17 7.24 0.32 -14.88
C ALA A 17 8.69 0.41 -15.39
N GLY A 18 9.08 1.56 -15.96
CA GLY A 18 10.45 1.83 -16.39
C GLY A 18 11.43 1.87 -15.22
N VAL A 19 11.02 2.48 -14.11
CA VAL A 19 11.79 2.55 -12.86
C VAL A 19 12.03 1.17 -12.26
N ILE A 20 10.98 0.35 -12.13
CA ILE A 20 11.07 -1.00 -11.54
C ILE A 20 11.93 -1.92 -12.41
N ARG A 21 11.86 -1.79 -13.73
CA ARG A 21 12.69 -2.55 -14.69
C ARG A 21 14.19 -2.28 -14.56
N THR A 22 14.60 -1.14 -14.01
CA THR A 22 16.02 -0.76 -13.84
C THR A 22 16.65 -1.22 -12.52
N GLY A 23 15.99 -2.08 -11.74
CA GLY A 23 16.62 -2.78 -10.61
C GLY A 23 16.72 -2.01 -9.28
N GLY A 24 15.97 -0.92 -9.11
CA GLY A 24 15.95 -0.11 -7.87
C GLY A 24 14.54 0.07 -7.29
N ALA A 25 13.76 -1.01 -7.20
CA ALA A 25 12.29 -0.97 -7.08
C ALA A 25 11.78 -0.19 -5.86
N ALA A 26 12.19 -0.53 -4.63
CA ALA A 26 11.55 0.06 -3.44
C ALA A 26 11.83 1.56 -3.29
N ARG A 27 13.09 2.02 -3.36
CA ARG A 27 13.45 3.43 -3.15
C ARG A 27 12.92 4.34 -4.25
N LYS A 28 12.96 3.90 -5.50
CA LYS A 28 12.42 4.70 -6.61
C LYS A 28 10.88 4.65 -6.67
N VAL A 29 10.24 3.58 -6.19
CA VAL A 29 8.78 3.57 -5.95
C VAL A 29 8.42 4.57 -4.86
N VAL A 30 9.20 4.66 -3.78
CA VAL A 30 9.05 5.71 -2.75
C VAL A 30 9.13 7.10 -3.39
N ASP A 31 10.22 7.39 -4.12
CA ASP A 31 10.43 8.71 -4.73
C ASP A 31 9.31 9.08 -5.73
N GLY A 32 8.86 8.10 -6.52
CA GLY A 32 7.73 8.27 -7.45
C GLY A 32 6.41 8.53 -6.74
N VAL A 33 6.07 7.73 -5.73
CA VAL A 33 4.85 7.90 -4.92
C VAL A 33 4.86 9.23 -4.18
N SER A 34 6.00 9.59 -3.57
CA SER A 34 6.14 10.84 -2.82
C SER A 34 6.02 12.05 -3.73
N GLY A 35 6.68 12.07 -4.89
CA GLY A 35 6.57 13.18 -5.85
C GLY A 35 5.14 13.41 -6.34
N LEU A 36 4.35 12.36 -6.50
CA LEU A 36 2.95 12.44 -6.94
C LEU A 36 2.01 12.91 -5.85
N LEU A 37 2.18 12.40 -4.64
CA LEU A 37 1.36 12.83 -3.51
C LEU A 37 1.63 14.31 -3.19
N VAL A 38 2.88 14.74 -3.23
CA VAL A 38 3.22 16.17 -3.08
C VAL A 38 2.58 17.02 -4.20
N GLY A 39 2.66 16.57 -5.46
CA GLY A 39 2.06 17.30 -6.59
C GLY A 39 0.52 17.33 -6.56
N ALA A 40 -0.13 16.26 -6.11
CA ALA A 40 -1.58 16.17 -5.99
C ALA A 40 -2.12 16.96 -4.79
N LEU A 41 -1.40 16.95 -3.66
CA LEU A 41 -1.78 17.65 -2.44
C LEU A 41 -1.56 19.16 -2.55
N GLN A 42 -0.53 19.64 -3.28
CA GLN A 42 -0.37 21.06 -3.55
C GLN A 42 -1.51 21.68 -4.39
N GLY A 43 -2.29 20.86 -5.09
CA GLY A 43 -3.44 21.30 -5.88
C GLY A 43 -4.81 21.09 -5.22
N SER A 44 -4.87 20.52 -4.02
CA SER A 44 -6.11 20.08 -3.37
C SER A 44 -6.28 20.76 -2.01
N SER A 45 -7.40 21.46 -1.80
CA SER A 45 -7.79 21.99 -0.49
C SER A 45 -8.22 20.84 0.43
N ASP A 46 -7.30 20.37 1.28
CA ASP A 46 -7.47 19.42 2.39
C ASP A 46 -8.88 18.86 2.61
N THR A 47 -9.24 17.84 1.82
CA THR A 47 -10.39 17.00 2.14
C THR A 47 -9.87 15.57 2.20
N GLU A 48 -10.08 14.89 3.32
CA GLU A 48 -9.67 13.49 3.54
C GLU A 48 -10.09 12.57 2.37
N SER A 49 -11.24 12.84 1.75
CA SER A 49 -11.72 12.18 0.54
C SER A 49 -10.76 12.32 -0.65
N ALA A 50 -10.22 13.52 -0.90
CA ALA A 50 -9.29 13.78 -2.00
C ALA A 50 -7.96 13.05 -1.79
N LEU A 51 -7.49 12.93 -0.54
CA LEU A 51 -6.35 12.10 -0.20
C LEU A 51 -6.62 10.62 -0.50
N ILE A 52 -7.79 10.11 -0.10
CA ILE A 52 -8.14 8.70 -0.34
C ILE A 52 -8.28 8.42 -1.84
N GLU A 53 -8.90 9.30 -2.62
CA GLU A 53 -9.00 9.14 -4.08
C GLU A 53 -7.64 9.18 -4.78
N THR A 54 -6.77 10.09 -4.33
CA THR A 54 -5.39 10.16 -4.81
C THR A 54 -4.63 8.89 -4.46
N LEU A 55 -4.75 8.43 -3.22
CA LEU A 55 -4.17 7.17 -2.75
C LEU A 55 -4.63 6.00 -3.62
N MET A 56 -5.92 5.89 -3.94
CA MET A 56 -6.45 4.83 -4.82
C MET A 56 -5.84 4.90 -6.22
N SER A 57 -5.74 6.10 -6.78
CA SER A 57 -5.19 6.34 -8.12
C SER A 57 -3.70 5.96 -8.18
N VAL A 58 -2.93 6.39 -7.18
CA VAL A 58 -1.51 6.04 -7.04
C VAL A 58 -1.34 4.54 -6.82
N THR A 59 -2.13 3.94 -5.93
CA THR A 59 -2.11 2.48 -5.65
C THR A 59 -2.29 1.69 -6.93
N ARG A 60 -3.32 2.01 -7.73
CA ARG A 60 -3.62 1.33 -8.99
C ARG A 60 -2.45 1.43 -9.97
N ALA A 61 -1.87 2.62 -10.10
CA ALA A 61 -0.76 2.83 -11.01
C ALA A 61 0.53 2.11 -10.56
N VAL A 62 0.81 2.10 -9.26
CA VAL A 62 1.94 1.38 -8.68
C VAL A 62 1.79 -0.13 -8.86
N VAL A 63 0.63 -0.69 -8.56
CA VAL A 63 0.36 -2.12 -8.69
C VAL A 63 0.44 -2.57 -10.14
N ARG A 64 -0.20 -1.85 -11.07
CA ARG A 64 -0.13 -2.16 -12.51
C ARG A 64 1.25 -1.96 -13.08
N GLY A 65 1.94 -0.88 -12.69
CA GLY A 65 3.32 -0.61 -13.07
C GLY A 65 4.28 -1.69 -12.59
N GLY A 66 4.17 -2.11 -11.33
CA GLY A 66 4.93 -3.21 -10.75
C GLY A 66 4.70 -4.53 -11.45
N LYS A 67 3.44 -4.90 -11.70
CA LYS A 67 3.11 -6.12 -12.44
C LYS A 67 3.65 -6.11 -13.87
N ARG A 68 3.50 -4.99 -14.59
CA ARG A 68 4.04 -4.84 -15.97
C ARG A 68 5.55 -4.85 -16.04
N ALA A 69 6.23 -4.40 -14.99
CA ALA A 69 7.68 -4.45 -14.89
C ALA A 69 8.21 -5.83 -14.46
N GLY A 70 7.35 -6.74 -14.02
CA GLY A 70 7.76 -8.01 -13.43
C GLY A 70 8.46 -7.84 -12.08
N GLY A 71 8.21 -6.74 -11.37
CA GLY A 71 8.81 -6.48 -10.06
C GLY A 71 8.21 -7.36 -8.97
N ASP A 72 9.01 -7.65 -7.95
CA ASP A 72 8.57 -8.32 -6.73
C ASP A 72 7.51 -7.47 -6.02
N MET A 73 6.32 -8.04 -5.81
CA MET A 73 5.20 -7.30 -5.23
C MET A 73 5.44 -6.93 -3.77
N SER A 74 6.29 -7.66 -3.04
CA SER A 74 6.73 -7.30 -1.70
C SER A 74 7.53 -5.99 -1.71
N ASP A 75 8.50 -5.84 -2.62
CA ASP A 75 9.30 -4.62 -2.73
C ASP A 75 8.48 -3.43 -3.22
N VAL A 76 7.59 -3.67 -4.18
CA VAL A 76 6.68 -2.64 -4.69
C VAL A 76 5.74 -2.16 -3.59
N ALA A 77 5.16 -3.08 -2.82
CA ALA A 77 4.23 -2.73 -1.74
C ALA A 77 4.93 -2.04 -0.57
N ARG A 78 6.15 -2.47 -0.23
CA ARG A 78 7.01 -1.82 0.76
C ARG A 78 7.32 -0.38 0.35
N GLY A 79 7.76 -0.17 -0.88
CA GLY A 79 8.08 1.15 -1.41
C GLY A 79 6.85 2.07 -1.49
N PHE A 80 5.71 1.51 -1.90
CA PHE A 80 4.45 2.23 -1.94
C PHE A 80 4.07 2.79 -0.56
N LEU A 81 4.03 1.92 0.45
CA LEU A 81 3.56 2.33 1.78
C LEU A 81 4.53 3.33 2.43
N LEU A 82 5.84 3.12 2.28
CA LEU A 82 6.85 4.10 2.71
C LEU A 82 6.66 5.46 2.04
N GLY A 83 6.41 5.48 0.71
CA GLY A 83 6.17 6.71 -0.04
C GLY A 83 4.93 7.46 0.44
N VAL A 84 3.82 6.73 0.67
CA VAL A 84 2.57 7.30 1.20
C VAL A 84 2.80 7.91 2.57
N LEU A 85 3.42 7.16 3.49
CA LEU A 85 3.56 7.56 4.88
C LEU A 85 4.61 8.65 5.10
N ARG A 86 5.62 8.76 4.25
CA ARG A 86 6.58 9.89 4.30
C ARG A 86 5.97 11.22 3.85
N THR A 87 5.01 11.17 2.92
CA THR A 87 4.28 12.38 2.49
C THR A 87 3.09 12.71 3.38
N SER A 88 2.58 11.72 4.08
CA SER A 88 1.52 11.89 5.06
C SER A 88 2.19 12.34 6.37
N GLU A 89 2.14 13.63 6.70
CA GLU A 89 2.61 14.18 7.99
C GLU A 89 1.77 13.71 9.20
N ARG A 90 1.05 12.59 9.06
CA ARG A 90 0.18 11.99 10.09
C ARG A 90 0.98 11.10 11.02
N THR A 91 0.64 11.16 12.30
CA THR A 91 1.20 10.31 13.36
C THR A 91 0.09 9.66 14.17
N GLY A 92 0.44 8.72 15.05
CA GLY A 92 -0.53 8.08 15.95
C GLY A 92 -1.67 7.36 15.21
N ASP A 93 -2.92 7.62 15.60
CA ASP A 93 -4.08 6.89 15.08
C ASP A 93 -4.43 7.26 13.63
N GLN A 94 -4.15 8.50 13.21
CA GLN A 94 -4.32 8.89 11.81
C GLN A 94 -3.34 8.15 10.90
N ALA A 95 -2.11 7.92 11.36
CA ALA A 95 -1.16 7.10 10.63
C ALA A 95 -1.65 5.65 10.52
N LYS A 96 -2.13 5.04 11.61
CA LYS A 96 -2.71 3.68 11.59
C LYS A 96 -3.88 3.57 10.61
N PHE A 97 -4.76 4.58 10.58
CA PHE A 97 -5.86 4.64 9.63
C PHE A 97 -5.35 4.66 8.17
N VAL A 98 -4.41 5.55 7.85
CA VAL A 98 -3.83 5.61 6.49
C VAL A 98 -3.11 4.33 6.13
N ILE A 99 -2.33 3.75 7.05
CA ILE A 99 -1.64 2.46 6.86
C ILE A 99 -2.65 1.37 6.49
N ASN A 100 -3.72 1.24 7.28
CA ASN A 100 -4.75 0.24 7.07
C ASN A 100 -5.43 0.42 5.70
N ARG A 101 -5.84 1.64 5.37
CA ARG A 101 -6.51 1.97 4.10
C ARG A 101 -5.60 1.74 2.89
N ALA A 102 -4.34 2.17 2.98
CA ALA A 102 -3.34 1.97 1.93
C ALA A 102 -3.06 0.48 1.69
N ALA A 103 -2.91 -0.29 2.78
CA ALA A 103 -2.68 -1.73 2.69
C ALA A 103 -3.88 -2.46 2.07
N ALA A 104 -5.09 -2.16 2.52
CA ALA A 104 -6.32 -2.75 1.98
C ALA A 104 -6.47 -2.50 0.49
N SER A 105 -6.29 -1.24 0.07
CA SER A 105 -6.39 -0.85 -1.33
C SER A 105 -5.31 -1.48 -2.20
N PHE A 106 -4.08 -1.59 -1.69
CA PHE A 106 -2.99 -2.21 -2.43
C PHE A 106 -3.25 -3.71 -2.65
N VAL A 107 -3.72 -4.43 -1.62
CA VAL A 107 -4.06 -5.86 -1.75
C VAL A 107 -5.23 -6.07 -2.70
N ARG A 108 -6.29 -5.26 -2.61
CA ARG A 108 -7.42 -5.30 -3.57
C ARG A 108 -6.95 -5.10 -5.00
N GLN A 109 -6.15 -4.07 -5.27
CA GLN A 109 -5.62 -3.84 -6.62
C GLN A 109 -4.67 -4.96 -7.06
N THR A 110 -3.88 -5.53 -6.14
CA THR A 110 -3.01 -6.69 -6.41
C THR A 110 -3.84 -7.90 -6.85
N HIS A 111 -4.98 -8.14 -6.20
CA HIS A 111 -5.92 -9.17 -6.60
C HIS A 111 -6.49 -8.93 -8.00
N GLU A 112 -6.94 -7.70 -8.29
CA GLU A 112 -7.50 -7.33 -9.59
C GLU A 112 -6.54 -7.55 -10.77
N VAL A 113 -5.22 -7.44 -10.54
CA VAL A 113 -4.19 -7.67 -11.57
C VAL A 113 -3.60 -9.09 -11.55
N GLY A 114 -4.15 -10.00 -10.74
CA GLY A 114 -3.64 -11.37 -10.59
C GLY A 114 -2.22 -11.44 -10.00
N GLY A 115 -1.89 -10.55 -9.07
CA GLY A 115 -0.65 -10.59 -8.28
C GLY A 115 -0.76 -11.45 -7.02
N ASP A 116 0.37 -11.75 -6.38
CA ASP A 116 0.35 -12.48 -5.11
C ASP A 116 0.06 -11.53 -3.94
N MET A 117 -1.16 -11.65 -3.39
CA MET A 117 -1.60 -10.88 -2.23
C MET A 117 -0.77 -11.14 -0.98
N ALA A 118 -0.21 -12.35 -0.82
CA ALA A 118 0.59 -12.70 0.34
C ALA A 118 1.94 -11.98 0.33
N GLU A 119 2.60 -11.90 -0.82
CA GLU A 119 3.85 -11.12 -0.97
C GLU A 119 3.59 -9.63 -0.81
N ALA A 120 2.52 -9.11 -1.42
CA ALA A 120 2.10 -7.72 -1.24
C ALA A 120 1.89 -7.38 0.25
N ALA A 121 1.17 -8.23 0.98
CA ALA A 121 0.91 -8.05 2.40
C ALA A 121 2.20 -8.02 3.24
N LYS A 122 3.15 -8.93 2.97
CA LYS A 122 4.47 -8.93 3.63
C LYS A 122 5.24 -7.63 3.37
N GLY A 123 5.24 -7.18 2.13
CA GLY A 123 5.85 -5.92 1.72
C GLY A 123 5.27 -4.71 2.44
N LEU A 124 3.93 -4.63 2.52
CA LEU A 124 3.22 -3.57 3.24
C LEU A 124 3.60 -3.54 4.72
N VAL A 125 3.58 -4.70 5.40
CA VAL A 125 3.98 -4.80 6.80
C VAL A 125 5.43 -4.36 7.00
N ALA A 126 6.35 -4.81 6.14
CA ALA A 126 7.74 -4.38 6.18
C ALA A 126 7.89 -2.85 5.97
N GLY A 127 7.11 -2.26 5.06
CA GLY A 127 7.09 -0.82 4.85
C GLY A 127 6.60 -0.05 6.07
N ALA A 128 5.57 -0.56 6.75
CA ALA A 128 5.03 0.04 7.96
C ALA A 128 6.03 -0.01 9.14
N ILE A 129 6.73 -1.14 9.31
CA ILE A 129 7.77 -1.31 10.34
C ILE A 129 8.92 -0.33 10.10
N VAL A 130 9.40 -0.22 8.86
CA VAL A 130 10.49 0.70 8.49
C VAL A 130 10.06 2.15 8.74
N TRP A 131 8.87 2.55 8.30
CA TRP A 131 8.35 3.90 8.55
C TRP A 131 8.25 4.20 10.04
N ALA A 132 7.75 3.25 10.83
CA ALA A 132 7.61 3.44 12.27
C ALA A 132 8.97 3.60 12.97
N GLY A 133 9.98 2.83 12.55
CA GLY A 133 11.35 3.00 13.02
C GLY A 133 11.95 4.36 12.66
N GLU A 134 11.68 4.85 11.44
CA GLU A 134 12.14 6.18 10.98
C GLU A 134 11.47 7.34 11.73
N MET A 135 10.19 7.19 12.09
CA MET A 135 9.37 8.23 12.73
C MET A 135 9.27 8.09 14.26
N GLY A 136 10.01 7.14 14.86
CA GLY A 136 9.92 6.85 16.30
C GLY A 136 8.52 6.42 16.77
N GLN A 137 7.73 5.81 15.88
CA GLN A 137 6.38 5.30 16.16
C GLN A 137 6.43 3.82 16.56
N ASP A 138 5.31 3.31 17.08
CA ASP A 138 5.17 1.91 17.43
C ASP A 138 5.12 1.02 16.16
N ALA A 139 6.22 0.30 15.91
CA ALA A 139 6.35 -0.61 14.78
C ALA A 139 5.37 -1.78 14.83
N SER A 140 5.00 -2.26 16.02
CA SER A 140 4.00 -3.33 16.18
C SER A 140 2.60 -2.83 15.82
N ALA A 141 2.24 -1.62 16.26
CA ALA A 141 0.97 -1.01 15.92
C ALA A 141 0.87 -0.70 14.42
N ALA A 142 1.94 -0.19 13.81
CA ALA A 142 2.01 0.08 12.38
C ALA A 142 1.92 -1.21 11.56
N ALA A 143 2.70 -2.24 11.93
CA ALA A 143 2.66 -3.56 11.32
C ALA A 143 1.26 -4.19 11.41
N SER A 144 0.64 -4.11 12.59
CA SER A 144 -0.69 -4.66 12.83
C SER A 144 -1.76 -3.93 12.02
N ALA A 145 -1.68 -2.60 11.88
CA ALA A 145 -2.60 -1.83 11.04
C ALA A 145 -2.48 -2.22 9.55
N ALA A 146 -1.25 -2.41 9.05
CA ALA A 146 -0.99 -2.82 7.67
C ALA A 146 -1.49 -4.24 7.41
N ALA A 147 -1.15 -5.15 8.32
CA ALA A 147 -1.57 -6.55 8.27
C ALA A 147 -3.09 -6.69 8.30
N GLN A 148 -3.76 -5.95 9.20
CA GLN A 148 -5.22 -5.94 9.28
C GLN A 148 -5.84 -5.49 7.96
N GLY A 149 -5.41 -4.35 7.42
CA GLY A 149 -5.95 -3.83 6.17
C GLY A 149 -5.75 -4.80 5.00
N ALA A 150 -4.56 -5.42 4.93
CA ALA A 150 -4.25 -6.42 3.92
C ALA A 150 -5.12 -7.68 4.04
N VAL A 151 -5.30 -8.19 5.26
CA VAL A 151 -6.12 -9.39 5.54
C VAL A 151 -7.59 -9.13 5.27
N ASP A 152 -8.13 -8.00 5.73
CA ASP A 152 -9.52 -7.62 5.51
C ASP A 152 -9.81 -7.53 4.00
N ALA A 153 -8.95 -6.85 3.24
CA ALA A 153 -9.02 -6.78 1.78
C ALA A 153 -8.97 -8.15 1.10
N ALA A 154 -8.13 -9.06 1.61
CA ALA A 154 -8.03 -10.41 1.07
C ALA A 154 -9.28 -11.24 1.39
N TYR A 155 -9.88 -11.09 2.58
CA TYR A 155 -11.15 -11.74 2.94
C TYR A 155 -12.32 -11.24 2.09
N GLU A 156 -12.34 -9.95 1.74
CA GLU A 156 -13.33 -9.39 0.82
C GLU A 156 -13.20 -9.96 -0.59
N ALA A 157 -11.98 -10.34 -1.02
CA ALA A 157 -11.78 -11.04 -2.28
C ALA A 157 -12.23 -12.50 -2.19
N SER A 158 -11.79 -13.25 -1.16
CA SER A 158 -12.33 -14.58 -0.82
C SER A 158 -11.83 -15.07 0.54
N ALA A 159 -12.58 -15.97 1.18
CA ALA A 159 -12.16 -16.61 2.43
C ALA A 159 -10.77 -17.27 2.32
N LYS A 160 -10.50 -17.97 1.21
CA LYS A 160 -9.21 -18.64 0.96
C LYS A 160 -8.05 -17.65 0.78
N ALA A 161 -8.31 -16.51 0.14
CA ALA A 161 -7.30 -15.44 0.00
C ALA A 161 -6.98 -14.82 1.36
N GLY A 162 -8.00 -14.50 2.16
CA GLY A 162 -7.85 -14.00 3.52
C GLY A 162 -7.02 -14.94 4.40
N GLU A 163 -7.31 -16.24 4.37
CA GLU A 163 -6.53 -17.25 5.09
C GLU A 163 -5.07 -17.32 4.61
N LYS A 164 -4.83 -17.35 3.30
CA LYS A 164 -3.47 -17.37 2.74
C LYS A 164 -2.65 -16.16 3.19
N VAL A 165 -3.25 -14.97 3.14
CA VAL A 165 -2.58 -13.72 3.57
C VAL A 165 -2.35 -13.74 5.08
N ARG A 166 -3.35 -14.12 5.88
CA ARG A 166 -3.23 -14.23 7.33
C ARG A 166 -2.10 -15.19 7.71
N ASP A 167 -2.04 -16.36 7.10
CA ASP A 167 -1.00 -17.36 7.38
C ASP A 167 0.38 -16.90 6.94
N ALA A 168 0.48 -16.18 5.82
CA ALA A 168 1.71 -15.57 5.36
C ALA A 168 2.27 -14.51 6.34
N LEU A 169 1.41 -13.88 7.14
CA LEU A 169 1.77 -12.84 8.11
C LEU A 169 2.02 -13.39 9.53
N LYS A 170 1.51 -14.59 9.86
CA LYS A 170 1.71 -15.23 11.18
C LYS A 170 3.15 -15.61 11.49
N GLY A 171 4.02 -15.72 10.49
CA GLY A 171 5.40 -16.19 10.64
C GLY A 171 6.37 -15.24 11.35
N GLY A 172 5.89 -14.08 11.83
CA GLY A 172 6.76 -12.99 12.30
C GLY A 172 7.45 -12.31 11.12
N LEU A 173 7.23 -11.01 10.95
CA LEU A 173 7.86 -10.23 9.90
C LEU A 173 8.85 -9.26 10.51
N ALA A 174 10.10 -9.34 10.08
CA ALA A 174 11.20 -8.49 10.56
C ALA A 174 11.37 -8.46 12.09
N GLY A 175 11.08 -9.57 12.78
CA GLY A 175 11.20 -9.67 14.25
C GLY A 175 10.07 -8.98 15.03
N VAL A 176 9.05 -8.46 14.36
CA VAL A 176 7.89 -7.81 14.97
C VAL A 176 6.71 -8.77 14.99
N THR A 177 6.13 -8.98 16.19
CA THR A 177 4.90 -9.75 16.36
C THR A 177 3.73 -8.95 15.80
N VAL A 178 3.23 -9.38 14.64
CA VAL A 178 2.04 -8.78 14.02
C VAL A 178 0.80 -9.30 14.74
N ILE A 179 0.06 -8.41 15.42
CA ILE A 179 -1.21 -8.76 16.06
C ILE A 179 -2.33 -8.41 15.09
N ILE A 180 -2.79 -9.43 14.35
CA ILE A 180 -3.97 -9.31 13.48
C ILE A 180 -5.19 -9.48 14.39
N LYS A 181 -6.01 -8.44 14.52
CA LYS A 181 -7.29 -8.56 15.23
C LYS A 181 -8.21 -9.40 14.35
N GLU A 182 -8.71 -10.50 14.89
CA GLU A 182 -9.67 -11.33 14.17
C GLU A 182 -10.90 -10.50 13.78
N PRO A 183 -11.46 -10.67 12.56
CA PRO A 183 -12.73 -10.08 12.22
C PRO A 183 -13.75 -10.60 13.25
N LEU A 184 -14.40 -9.67 13.95
CA LEU A 184 -15.44 -10.00 14.92
C LEU A 184 -16.45 -10.92 14.22
N LYS A 185 -16.49 -12.20 14.64
CA LYS A 185 -17.56 -13.12 14.26
C LYS A 185 -18.88 -12.41 14.62
N THR A 186 -19.62 -11.94 13.63
CA THR A 186 -20.98 -11.49 13.84
C THR A 186 -21.77 -12.70 14.33
N HIS A 187 -22.01 -12.78 15.63
CA HIS A 187 -23.00 -13.70 16.18
C HIS A 187 -24.36 -13.24 15.68
N ARG A 188 -24.80 -13.85 14.58
CA ARG A 188 -26.20 -13.85 14.17
C ARG A 188 -26.95 -14.68 15.23
N ARG A 189 -27.67 -14.01 16.13
CA ARG A 189 -28.76 -14.60 16.91
C ARG A 189 -30.07 -14.14 16.31
#